data_AF-Q8EVD8-F1
#
_entry.id   AF-Q8EVD8-F1
#
_cell.length_a   1.000
_cell.length_b   1.000
_cell.length_c   1.000
_cell.angle_alpha   90.00
_cell.angle_beta   90.00
_cell.angle_gamma   90.00
#
_symmetry.space_group_name_H-M   'P 1'
#
loop_
_entity.id
_entity.type
_entity.pdbx_description
1 polymer ?
#
loop_
_entity_poly.entity_id
_entity_poly.type
_entity_poly.pdbx_seq_one_letter_code
_entity_poly.pdbx_strand_id
1 'polypeptide(L)'
;MEDKTLNINVPKNELGAISNIKANFPSLAERSVVGVFVASNYKANKKYLKTFLEGMLAGFFVAIGYYVALYGASKFADAGVQTVLIGAMFPVAILLITFVGGSLFTTNCLGFTNACVKDVKFNKFFKNLAICYGGNIVGSLVVFLILLAMGVLVPYLKDSNGNNAYTDHGAFTQLAADFTLKKIGELGTALRTGESISAGLVIGTFFSNFFSGIICNVFVCVTLYITFSTKNIAAVVIMLWLTIFVFVISGTPHCVANLILFFCNISQSLVVSSGMDSANILAQSGQTFLPVETPYLFLGVNIIPSILGNFIGGGILIPGIVYLIYKDKIQKISKELSSESIADSAKELVSKLHSSIAL
;
A
#
# COMPACT_ATOMS: atom_id res chain seq x y z
N MET A 1 47.05 -5.18 -2.50
CA MET A 1 46.37 -4.12 -1.72
C MET A 1 45.26 -4.80 -0.96
N GLU A 2 45.29 -4.65 0.36
CA GLU A 2 44.64 -5.49 1.35
C GLU A 2 43.11 -5.45 1.29
N ASP A 3 42.54 -6.65 1.38
CA ASP A 3 41.15 -6.96 1.64
C ASP A 3 40.82 -6.56 3.09
N LYS A 4 40.09 -5.45 3.28
CA LYS A 4 39.54 -5.06 4.58
C LYS A 4 38.18 -5.73 4.76
N THR A 5 38.23 -7.00 5.15
CA THR A 5 37.07 -7.74 5.66
C THR A 5 36.64 -7.16 7.01
N LEU A 6 35.40 -6.70 7.10
CA LEU A 6 34.75 -6.35 8.35
C LEU A 6 34.44 -7.65 9.10
N ASN A 7 35.25 -7.94 10.11
CA ASN A 7 35.24 -9.20 10.86
C ASN A 7 34.05 -9.20 11.86
N ILE A 8 32.88 -9.63 11.41
CA ILE A 8 31.78 -9.99 12.32
C ILE A 8 31.98 -11.46 12.68
N ASN A 9 32.39 -11.69 13.92
CA ASN A 9 32.74 -12.99 14.47
C ASN A 9 31.46 -13.85 14.62
N VAL A 10 31.10 -14.59 13.57
CA VAL A 10 30.10 -15.67 13.63
C VAL A 10 30.87 -17.00 13.67
N PRO A 11 30.64 -17.87 14.67
CA PRO A 11 31.40 -19.11 14.85
C PRO A 11 31.39 -20.01 13.60
N LYS A 12 32.58 -20.40 13.12
CA LYS A 12 32.80 -21.20 11.89
C LYS A 12 32.15 -22.59 11.86
N ASN A 13 31.58 -23.06 12.97
CA ASN A 13 30.99 -24.40 13.07
C ASN A 13 29.48 -24.42 12.75
N GLU A 14 28.87 -23.26 12.51
CA GLU A 14 27.44 -23.09 12.20
C GLU A 14 27.17 -22.85 10.69
N LEU A 15 28.23 -22.63 9.90
CA LEU A 15 28.18 -22.41 8.44
C LEU A 15 27.90 -23.68 7.61
N GLY A 16 28.10 -24.88 8.17
CA GLY A 16 27.96 -26.14 7.44
C GLY A 16 26.53 -26.66 7.28
N ALA A 17 25.58 -26.16 8.08
CA ALA A 17 24.19 -26.63 8.05
C ALA A 17 23.36 -25.96 6.94
N ILE A 18 23.67 -24.71 6.59
CA ILE A 18 22.86 -23.91 5.65
C ILE A 18 23.38 -24.01 4.20
N SER A 19 24.63 -24.47 4.00
CA SER A 19 25.05 -25.04 2.71
C SER A 19 24.29 -26.33 2.34
N ASN A 20 23.55 -26.92 3.29
CA ASN A 20 22.74 -28.12 3.10
C ASN A 20 21.24 -27.87 2.89
N ILE A 21 20.78 -26.62 2.75
CA ILE A 21 19.55 -26.37 1.97
C ILE A 21 19.90 -26.62 0.49
N LYS A 22 20.19 -27.88 0.16
CA LYS A 22 20.21 -28.44 -1.20
C LYS A 22 18.76 -28.56 -1.68
N ALA A 23 17.99 -27.49 -1.61
CA ALA A 23 16.83 -27.37 -2.46
C ALA A 23 17.37 -26.97 -3.83
N ASN A 24 17.69 -27.98 -4.66
CA ASN A 24 17.57 -27.79 -6.10
C ASN A 24 16.13 -27.29 -6.30
N PHE A 25 15.96 -26.00 -6.53
CA PHE A 25 14.67 -25.43 -6.91
C PHE A 25 14.62 -25.50 -8.45
N PRO A 26 14.11 -26.57 -9.05
CA PRO A 26 14.20 -26.79 -10.49
C PRO A 26 13.51 -25.69 -11.30
N SER A 27 12.46 -25.04 -10.76
CA SER A 27 11.65 -24.07 -11.51
C SER A 27 11.63 -22.67 -10.92
N LEU A 28 11.36 -21.69 -11.79
CA LEU A 28 11.14 -20.29 -11.44
C LEU A 28 10.00 -20.11 -10.43
N ALA A 29 8.91 -20.84 -10.63
CA ALA A 29 7.72 -20.78 -9.78
C ALA A 29 8.01 -21.26 -8.35
N GLU A 30 8.79 -22.32 -8.18
CA GLU A 30 9.10 -22.84 -6.84
C GLU A 30 9.89 -21.85 -6.00
N ARG A 31 10.91 -21.21 -6.59
CA ARG A 31 11.68 -20.15 -5.92
C ARG A 31 10.78 -19.03 -5.43
N SER A 32 9.82 -18.61 -6.26
CA SER A 32 8.87 -17.55 -5.89
C SER A 32 8.02 -17.93 -4.68
N VAL A 33 7.48 -19.15 -4.66
CA VAL A 33 6.57 -19.62 -3.61
C VAL A 33 7.30 -19.75 -2.28
N VAL A 34 8.50 -20.34 -2.30
CA VAL A 34 9.34 -20.46 -1.10
C VAL A 34 9.74 -19.09 -0.59
N GLY A 35 10.21 -18.20 -1.47
CA GLY A 35 10.62 -16.84 -1.11
C GLY A 35 9.49 -16.06 -0.44
N VAL A 36 8.29 -16.07 -1.03
CA VAL A 36 7.11 -15.42 -0.45
C VAL A 36 6.74 -16.02 0.91
N PHE A 37 6.73 -17.35 1.04
CA PHE A 37 6.35 -18.02 2.28
C PHE A 37 7.30 -17.69 3.43
N VAL A 38 8.62 -17.72 3.18
CA VAL A 38 9.64 -17.40 4.19
C VAL A 38 9.60 -15.91 4.56
N ALA A 39 9.49 -15.02 3.56
CA ALA A 39 9.42 -13.58 3.81
C ALA A 39 8.17 -13.19 4.62
N SER A 40 7.04 -13.82 4.33
CA SER A 40 5.77 -13.61 5.04
C SER A 40 5.84 -14.10 6.48
N ASN A 41 6.47 -15.26 6.72
CA ASN A 41 6.76 -15.77 8.07
C ASN A 41 7.58 -14.77 8.89
N TYR A 42 8.68 -14.28 8.31
CA TYR A 42 9.58 -13.32 8.95
C TYR A 42 8.84 -12.04 9.36
N LYS A 43 8.03 -11.48 8.45
CA LYS A 43 7.23 -10.27 8.72
C LYS A 43 6.21 -10.51 9.84
N ALA A 44 5.50 -11.64 9.82
CA ALA A 44 4.50 -11.98 10.83
C ALA A 44 5.11 -12.25 12.22
N ASN A 45 6.36 -12.71 12.28
CA ASN A 45 7.08 -12.96 13.54
C ASN A 45 7.88 -11.77 14.07
N LYS A 46 7.99 -10.68 13.30
CA LYS A 46 8.74 -9.46 13.65
C LYS A 46 8.24 -8.80 14.94
N LYS A 47 9.15 -8.13 15.67
CA LYS A 47 8.82 -7.35 16.88
C LYS A 47 7.84 -6.23 16.53
N TYR A 48 6.84 -6.02 17.39
CA TYR A 48 5.77 -5.05 17.17
C TYR A 48 6.25 -3.61 16.89
N LEU A 49 7.23 -3.11 17.66
CA LEU A 49 7.78 -1.77 17.42
C LEU A 49 8.43 -1.67 16.03
N LYS A 50 9.17 -2.69 15.61
CA LYS A 50 9.78 -2.72 14.28
C LYS A 50 8.71 -2.78 13.18
N THR A 51 7.69 -3.61 13.33
CA THR A 51 6.54 -3.67 12.41
C THR A 51 5.84 -2.31 12.31
N PHE A 52 5.62 -1.63 13.44
CA PHE A 52 4.97 -0.33 13.47
C PHE A 52 5.79 0.74 12.73
N LEU A 53 7.11 0.83 13.01
CA LEU A 53 8.00 1.80 12.38
C LEU A 53 8.15 1.56 10.87
N GLU A 54 8.30 0.31 10.45
CA GLU A 54 8.29 -0.05 9.03
C GLU A 54 6.93 0.20 8.37
N GLY A 55 5.84 0.05 9.13
CA GLY A 55 4.48 0.39 8.71
C GLY A 55 4.31 1.88 8.48
N MET A 56 4.81 2.69 9.40
CA MET A 56 4.84 4.14 9.29
C MET A 56 5.64 4.59 8.07
N LEU A 57 6.80 3.99 7.84
CA LEU A 57 7.63 4.29 6.67
C LEU A 57 6.92 3.93 5.35
N ALA A 58 6.26 2.77 5.29
CA ALA A 58 5.49 2.36 4.12
C ALA A 58 4.30 3.29 3.85
N GLY A 59 3.55 3.67 4.90
CA GLY A 59 2.45 4.62 4.78
C GLY A 59 2.91 5.99 4.28
N PHE A 60 4.04 6.47 4.80
CA PHE A 60 4.66 7.73 4.39
C PHE A 60 5.01 7.74 2.90
N PHE A 61 5.75 6.75 2.41
CA PHE A 61 6.12 6.71 0.99
C PHE A 61 4.91 6.50 0.08
N VAL A 62 3.94 5.65 0.46
CA VAL A 62 2.71 5.49 -0.33
C VAL A 62 1.96 6.81 -0.46
N ALA A 63 1.82 7.57 0.63
CA ALA A 63 1.16 8.87 0.62
C ALA A 63 1.91 9.92 -0.22
N ILE A 64 3.25 9.96 -0.14
CA ILE A 64 4.08 10.82 -1.02
C ILE A 64 3.90 10.43 -2.48
N GLY A 65 3.91 9.13 -2.81
CA GLY A 65 3.68 8.65 -4.16
C GLY A 65 2.36 9.10 -4.72
N TYR A 66 1.31 8.99 -3.92
CA TYR A 66 -0.03 9.45 -4.29
C TYR A 66 -0.04 10.97 -4.51
N TYR A 67 0.59 11.73 -3.61
CA TYR A 67 0.70 13.18 -3.73
C TYR A 67 1.40 13.58 -5.04
N VAL A 68 2.59 13.04 -5.30
CA VAL A 68 3.38 13.36 -6.50
C VAL A 68 2.63 12.97 -7.78
N ALA A 69 1.99 11.80 -7.78
CA ALA A 69 1.22 11.31 -8.92
C ALA A 69 0.00 12.21 -9.22
N LEU A 70 -0.77 12.59 -8.20
CA LEU A 70 -1.91 13.50 -8.37
C LEU A 70 -1.45 14.91 -8.73
N TYR A 71 -0.43 15.44 -8.07
CA TYR A 71 0.07 16.78 -8.39
C TYR A 71 0.55 16.87 -9.85
N GLY A 72 1.33 15.89 -10.32
CA GLY A 72 1.77 15.82 -11.71
C GLY A 72 0.61 15.70 -12.70
N ALA A 73 -0.36 14.84 -12.40
CA ALA A 73 -1.54 14.66 -13.25
C ALA A 73 -2.46 15.89 -13.26
N SER A 74 -2.51 16.68 -12.17
CA SER A 74 -3.37 17.87 -12.06
C SER A 74 -3.07 18.97 -13.08
N LYS A 75 -1.92 18.89 -13.76
CA LYS A 75 -1.51 19.81 -14.83
C LYS A 75 -2.12 19.47 -16.19
N PHE A 76 -2.85 18.38 -16.30
CA PHE A 76 -3.50 17.92 -17.53
C PHE A 76 -5.02 17.97 -17.38
N ALA A 77 -5.72 18.39 -18.43
CA ALA A 77 -7.18 18.50 -18.41
C ALA A 77 -7.89 17.16 -18.68
N ASP A 78 -7.31 16.28 -19.50
CA ASP A 78 -7.94 15.02 -19.90
C ASP A 78 -7.88 13.97 -18.78
N ALA A 79 -9.05 13.43 -18.41
CA ALA A 79 -9.17 12.46 -17.32
C ALA A 79 -8.49 11.11 -17.63
N GLY A 80 -8.42 10.72 -18.91
CA GLY A 80 -7.69 9.54 -19.36
C GLY A 80 -6.19 9.70 -19.18
N VAL A 81 -5.64 10.82 -19.64
CA VAL A 81 -4.23 11.20 -19.45
C VAL A 81 -3.89 11.28 -17.97
N GLN A 82 -4.72 11.92 -17.15
CA GLN A 82 -4.54 11.96 -15.70
C GLN A 82 -4.44 10.54 -15.11
N THR A 83 -5.33 9.63 -15.50
CA THR A 83 -5.35 8.25 -14.99
C THR A 83 -4.09 7.49 -15.36
N VAL A 84 -3.63 7.61 -16.61
CA VAL A 84 -2.39 6.97 -17.09
C VAL A 84 -1.17 7.54 -16.37
N LEU A 85 -1.10 8.86 -16.19
CA LEU A 85 0.02 9.51 -15.48
C LEU A 85 0.06 9.13 -14.00
N ILE A 86 -1.09 9.09 -13.32
CA ILE A 86 -1.18 8.62 -11.94
C ILE A 86 -0.69 7.17 -11.87
N GLY A 87 -1.16 6.32 -12.80
CA GLY A 87 -0.71 4.94 -12.94
C GLY A 87 0.79 4.80 -13.14
N ALA A 88 1.41 5.66 -13.94
CA ALA A 88 2.82 5.60 -14.27
C ALA A 88 3.73 6.14 -13.15
N MET A 89 3.28 7.16 -12.43
CA MET A 89 4.06 7.84 -11.40
C MET A 89 3.95 7.16 -10.02
N PHE A 90 2.77 6.61 -9.69
CA PHE A 90 2.53 5.98 -8.39
C PHE A 90 3.47 4.81 -8.05
N PRO A 91 3.83 3.89 -8.98
CA PRO A 91 4.74 2.79 -8.69
C PRO A 91 6.13 3.21 -8.21
N VAL A 92 6.61 4.41 -8.62
CA VAL A 92 7.93 4.92 -8.22
C VAL A 92 8.05 5.00 -6.69
N ALA A 93 6.97 5.38 -6.01
CA ALA A 93 6.98 5.43 -4.55
C ALA A 93 7.00 4.06 -3.88
N ILE A 94 6.37 3.05 -4.49
CA ILE A 94 6.42 1.68 -3.96
C ILE A 94 7.81 1.07 -4.17
N LEU A 95 8.48 1.38 -5.29
CA LEU A 95 9.88 0.98 -5.52
C LEU A 95 10.79 1.46 -4.39
N LEU A 96 10.65 2.71 -3.93
CA LEU A 96 11.43 3.25 -2.82
C LEU A 96 11.23 2.45 -1.52
N ILE A 97 10.01 2.03 -1.22
CA ILE A 97 9.70 1.21 -0.04
C ILE A 97 10.39 -0.15 -0.12
N THR A 98 10.47 -0.74 -1.31
CA THR A 98 11.11 -2.04 -1.53
C THR A 98 12.60 -2.00 -1.16
N PHE A 99 13.30 -0.91 -1.45
CA PHE A 99 14.73 -0.76 -1.11
C PHE A 99 14.98 -0.39 0.35
N VAL A 100 14.08 0.39 0.96
CA VAL A 100 14.24 0.84 2.36
C VAL A 100 13.75 -0.21 3.37
N GLY A 101 12.83 -1.09 2.98
CA GLY A 101 12.36 -2.21 3.80
C GLY A 101 11.13 -1.90 4.67
N GLY A 102 10.06 -1.40 4.06
CA GLY A 102 8.78 -1.14 4.74
C GLY A 102 7.87 -2.36 4.92
N SER A 103 6.87 -2.20 5.80
CA SER A 103 5.81 -3.20 6.04
C SER A 103 4.47 -2.62 5.60
N LEU A 104 3.87 -3.19 4.56
CA LEU A 104 2.58 -2.72 4.02
C LEU A 104 1.50 -3.76 4.34
N PHE A 105 0.36 -3.32 4.88
CA PHE A 105 -0.76 -4.20 5.25
C PHE A 105 -1.10 -5.21 4.15
N THR A 106 -1.24 -4.72 2.92
CA THR A 106 -1.63 -5.51 1.74
C THR A 106 -0.69 -6.68 1.47
N THR A 107 0.62 -6.44 1.50
CA THR A 107 1.63 -7.51 1.36
C THR A 107 1.76 -8.39 2.60
N ASN A 108 1.50 -7.86 3.79
CA ASN A 108 1.54 -8.64 5.03
C ASN A 108 0.35 -9.62 5.12
N CYS A 109 -0.72 -9.43 4.32
CA CYS A 109 -1.81 -10.40 4.20
C CYS A 109 -1.32 -11.79 3.78
N LEU A 110 -0.24 -11.89 2.98
CA LEU A 110 0.37 -13.17 2.56
C LEU A 110 0.76 -14.07 3.74
N GLY A 111 1.04 -13.50 4.91
CA GLY A 111 1.34 -14.24 6.14
C GLY A 111 0.17 -15.07 6.69
N PHE A 112 -1.04 -14.92 6.13
CA PHE A 112 -2.19 -15.73 6.53
C PHE A 112 -1.95 -17.22 6.27
N THR A 113 -1.24 -17.58 5.20
CA THR A 113 -0.84 -18.98 4.95
C THR A 113 0.04 -19.53 6.08
N ASN A 114 0.97 -18.73 6.61
CA ASN A 114 1.79 -19.14 7.77
C ASN A 114 0.95 -19.31 9.04
N ALA A 115 -0.11 -18.53 9.22
CA ALA A 115 -1.05 -18.72 10.32
C ALA A 115 -1.87 -20.01 10.15
N CYS A 116 -2.33 -20.31 8.92
CA CYS A 116 -3.07 -21.53 8.59
C CYS A 116 -2.25 -22.82 8.79
N VAL A 117 -0.97 -22.80 8.42
CA VAL A 117 -0.05 -23.94 8.62
C VAL A 117 0.57 -23.99 10.02
N LYS A 118 0.20 -23.03 10.89
CA LYS A 118 0.61 -22.93 12.31
C LYS A 118 2.08 -22.55 12.56
N ASP A 119 2.79 -21.99 11.59
CA ASP A 119 4.11 -21.40 11.84
C ASP A 119 4.02 -20.11 12.67
N VAL A 120 2.88 -19.42 12.59
CA VAL A 120 2.59 -18.22 13.39
C VAL A 120 1.26 -18.42 14.10
N LYS A 121 1.21 -18.11 15.40
CA LYS A 121 -0.05 -18.11 16.15
C LYS A 121 -1.05 -17.17 15.47
N PHE A 122 -2.28 -17.64 15.24
CA PHE A 122 -3.33 -16.89 14.56
C PHE A 122 -3.54 -15.49 15.14
N ASN A 123 -3.64 -15.37 16.47
CA ASN A 123 -3.76 -14.07 17.16
C ASN A 123 -2.51 -13.18 16.97
N LYS A 124 -1.30 -13.77 16.97
CA LYS A 124 -0.05 -13.02 16.73
C LYS A 124 -0.04 -12.44 15.31
N PHE A 125 -0.49 -13.21 14.31
CA PHE A 125 -0.61 -12.74 12.93
C PHE A 125 -1.55 -11.53 12.83
N PHE A 126 -2.80 -11.64 13.31
CA PHE A 126 -3.75 -10.53 13.23
C PHE A 126 -3.30 -9.31 14.04
N LYS A 127 -2.68 -9.50 15.21
CA LYS A 127 -2.11 -8.40 15.98
C LYS A 127 -0.97 -7.69 15.24
N ASN A 128 -0.07 -8.45 14.62
CA ASN A 128 1.02 -7.89 13.80
C ASN A 128 0.46 -7.15 12.58
N LEU A 129 -0.54 -7.72 11.90
CA LEU A 129 -1.23 -7.12 10.75
C LEU A 129 -1.92 -5.79 11.13
N ALA A 130 -2.62 -5.75 12.27
CA ALA A 130 -3.24 -4.53 12.78
C ALA A 130 -2.20 -3.45 13.14
N ILE A 131 -1.09 -3.83 13.76
CA ILE A 131 0.01 -2.90 14.08
C ILE A 131 0.65 -2.35 12.80
N CYS A 132 0.83 -3.19 11.79
CA CYS A 132 1.31 -2.76 10.46
C CYS A 132 0.38 -1.72 9.84
N TYR A 133 -0.93 -1.98 9.84
CA TYR A 133 -1.92 -1.02 9.31
C TYR A 133 -1.98 0.27 10.13
N GLY A 134 -1.90 0.18 11.45
CA GLY A 134 -1.79 1.35 12.33
C GLY A 134 -0.56 2.20 12.01
N GLY A 135 0.58 1.56 11.74
CA GLY A 135 1.75 2.24 11.18
C GLY A 135 1.44 2.91 9.84
N ASN A 136 0.83 2.20 8.90
CA ASN A 136 0.47 2.76 7.58
C ASN A 136 -0.43 4.01 7.68
N ILE A 137 -1.38 4.03 8.63
CA ILE A 137 -2.22 5.20 8.95
C ILE A 137 -1.37 6.36 9.46
N VAL A 138 -0.51 6.13 10.46
CA VAL A 138 0.34 7.18 11.02
C VAL A 138 1.30 7.75 9.98
N GLY A 139 1.89 6.90 9.15
CA GLY A 139 2.74 7.34 8.04
C GLY A 139 2.03 8.25 7.05
N SER A 140 0.80 7.88 6.67
CA SER A 140 -0.03 8.68 5.77
C SER A 140 -0.47 10.00 6.42
N LEU A 141 -0.78 9.97 7.72
CA LEU A 141 -1.12 11.15 8.51
C LEU A 141 0.05 12.14 8.58
N VAL A 142 1.28 11.66 8.78
CA VAL A 142 2.48 12.53 8.78
C VAL A 142 2.61 13.26 7.45
N VAL A 143 2.43 12.58 6.32
CA VAL A 143 2.46 13.23 5.00
C VAL A 143 1.33 14.23 4.85
N PHE A 144 0.11 13.88 5.25
CA PHE A 144 -1.01 14.82 5.26
C PHE A 144 -0.69 16.11 6.06
N LEU A 145 -0.10 15.98 7.26
CA LEU A 145 0.27 17.14 8.07
C LEU A 145 1.36 17.99 7.40
N ILE A 146 2.31 17.36 6.70
CA ILE A 146 3.30 18.07 5.89
C ILE A 146 2.62 18.83 4.75
N LEU A 147 1.69 18.20 4.01
CA LEU A 147 0.95 18.86 2.93
C LEU A 147 0.09 20.02 3.44
N LEU A 148 -0.48 19.88 4.65
CA LEU A 148 -1.20 20.96 5.33
C LEU A 148 -0.26 22.13 5.66
N ALA A 149 0.91 21.84 6.23
CA ALA A 149 1.92 22.85 6.57
C ALA A 149 2.52 23.52 5.32
N MET A 150 2.62 22.81 4.20
CA MET A 150 3.00 23.36 2.89
C MET A 150 1.91 24.29 2.30
N GLY A 151 0.71 24.34 2.90
CA GLY A 151 -0.42 25.11 2.39
C GLY A 151 -1.06 24.49 1.14
N VAL A 152 -0.71 23.25 0.77
CA VAL A 152 -1.18 22.62 -0.47
C VAL A 152 -2.62 22.12 -0.36
N LEU A 153 -3.08 21.85 0.85
CA LEU A 153 -4.44 21.43 1.15
C LEU A 153 -5.40 22.62 1.36
N VAL A 154 -4.88 23.85 1.38
CA VAL A 154 -5.67 25.06 1.58
C VAL A 154 -5.89 25.73 0.22
N PRO A 155 -7.13 25.81 -0.27
CA PRO A 155 -7.39 26.35 -1.60
C PRO A 155 -7.16 27.87 -1.70
N TYR A 156 -6.90 28.56 -0.58
CA TYR A 156 -6.73 30.01 -0.48
C TYR A 156 -5.72 30.45 0.56
N LEU A 157 -4.99 31.52 0.24
CA LEU A 157 -4.34 32.36 1.23
C LEU A 157 -4.97 33.75 1.18
N LYS A 158 -4.95 34.48 2.29
CA LYS A 158 -5.25 35.92 2.23
C LYS A 158 -4.07 36.61 1.54
N ASP A 159 -4.33 37.36 0.46
CA ASP A 159 -3.32 38.23 -0.15
C ASP A 159 -2.95 39.37 0.82
N SER A 160 -1.96 40.17 0.42
CA SER A 160 -1.51 41.34 1.19
C SER A 160 -2.61 42.37 1.49
N ASN A 161 -3.76 42.27 0.79
CA ASN A 161 -4.91 43.15 0.94
C ASN A 161 -6.05 42.49 1.75
N GLY A 162 -5.84 41.27 2.24
CA GLY A 162 -6.84 40.51 3.01
C GLY A 162 -7.89 39.77 2.16
N ASN A 163 -7.77 39.80 0.82
CA ASN A 163 -8.66 39.09 -0.09
C ASN A 163 -8.22 37.63 -0.26
N ASN A 164 -9.17 36.76 -0.58
CA ASN A 164 -8.89 35.37 -0.91
C ASN A 164 -8.10 35.30 -2.24
N ALA A 165 -6.82 34.92 -2.17
CA ALA A 165 -5.97 34.67 -3.34
C ALA A 165 -5.75 33.17 -3.55
N TYR A 166 -5.88 32.78 -4.82
CA TYR A 166 -5.60 31.43 -5.28
C TYR A 166 -4.13 31.08 -5.12
N THR A 167 -3.89 29.95 -4.48
CA THR A 167 -2.59 29.29 -4.59
C THR A 167 -2.65 28.30 -5.75
N ASP A 168 -1.60 28.27 -6.56
CA ASP A 168 -1.37 27.25 -7.61
C ASP A 168 -1.33 25.81 -7.05
N HIS A 169 -1.46 25.67 -5.73
CA HIS A 169 -1.46 24.44 -4.95
C HIS A 169 -2.84 23.80 -4.80
N GLY A 170 -3.94 24.53 -5.07
CA GLY A 170 -5.29 23.96 -5.01
C GLY A 170 -5.52 22.82 -6.02
N ALA A 171 -4.79 22.78 -7.14
CA ALA A 171 -5.00 21.78 -8.20
C ALA A 171 -4.85 20.32 -7.71
N PHE A 172 -3.94 20.08 -6.75
CA PHE A 172 -3.82 18.78 -6.09
C PHE A 172 -5.08 18.42 -5.32
N THR A 173 -5.58 19.36 -4.50
CA THR A 173 -6.75 19.17 -3.65
C THR A 173 -8.00 18.88 -4.48
N GLN A 174 -8.17 19.58 -5.60
CA GLN A 174 -9.26 19.33 -6.54
C GLN A 174 -9.17 17.94 -7.17
N LEU A 175 -7.98 17.57 -7.70
CA LEU A 175 -7.84 16.26 -8.31
C LEU A 175 -7.99 15.13 -7.28
N ALA A 176 -7.54 15.33 -6.03
CA ALA A 176 -7.75 14.40 -4.93
C ALA A 176 -9.24 14.25 -4.58
N ALA A 177 -10.02 15.34 -4.60
CA ALA A 177 -11.47 15.31 -4.42
C ALA A 177 -12.16 14.55 -5.58
N ASP A 178 -11.74 14.81 -6.83
CA ASP A 178 -12.27 14.12 -8.00
C ASP A 178 -11.96 12.62 -7.96
N PHE A 179 -10.75 12.26 -7.53
CA PHE A 179 -10.35 10.86 -7.36
C PHE A 179 -11.10 10.17 -6.21
N THR A 180 -11.37 10.89 -5.12
CA THR A 180 -12.24 10.41 -4.03
C THR A 180 -13.60 10.01 -4.56
N LEU A 181 -14.27 10.91 -5.30
CA LEU A 181 -15.60 10.65 -5.83
C LEU A 181 -15.60 9.51 -6.84
N LYS A 182 -14.62 9.46 -7.76
CA LYS A 182 -14.45 8.33 -8.70
C LYS A 182 -14.33 6.99 -7.97
N LYS A 183 -13.65 6.95 -6.82
CA LYS A 183 -13.47 5.73 -6.01
C LYS A 183 -14.70 5.28 -5.24
N ILE A 184 -15.78 6.07 -5.25
CA ILE A 184 -17.09 5.67 -4.72
C ILE A 184 -18.17 5.67 -5.81
N GLY A 185 -17.78 5.75 -7.08
CA GLY A 185 -18.65 5.50 -8.24
C GLY A 185 -19.90 6.38 -8.26
N GLU A 186 -21.05 5.76 -8.47
CA GLU A 186 -22.37 6.43 -8.52
C GLU A 186 -22.68 7.24 -7.25
N LEU A 187 -22.25 6.77 -6.08
CA LEU A 187 -22.37 7.54 -4.83
C LEU A 187 -21.55 8.83 -4.89
N GLY A 188 -20.39 8.80 -5.54
CA GLY A 188 -19.56 9.97 -5.77
C GLY A 188 -20.19 10.96 -6.76
N THR A 189 -20.85 10.46 -7.80
CA THR A 189 -21.65 11.29 -8.70
C THR A 189 -22.79 11.97 -7.94
N ALA A 190 -23.55 11.21 -7.15
CA ALA A 190 -24.66 11.76 -6.36
C ALA A 190 -24.19 12.84 -5.37
N LEU A 191 -23.06 12.63 -4.70
CA LEU A 191 -22.44 13.65 -3.83
C LEU A 191 -22.04 14.92 -4.59
N ARG A 192 -21.61 14.80 -5.85
CA ARG A 192 -21.24 15.94 -6.69
C ARG A 192 -22.44 16.70 -7.21
N THR A 193 -23.50 15.98 -7.61
CA THR A 193 -24.70 16.57 -8.23
C THR A 193 -25.74 17.00 -7.21
N GLY A 194 -25.58 16.62 -5.94
CA GLY A 194 -26.57 16.90 -4.89
C GLY A 194 -27.81 15.99 -4.98
N GLU A 195 -27.70 14.86 -5.67
CA GLU A 195 -28.78 13.86 -5.75
C GLU A 195 -29.00 13.16 -4.41
N SER A 196 -30.22 12.67 -4.19
CA SER A 196 -30.57 11.97 -2.96
C SER A 196 -29.82 10.64 -2.82
N ILE A 197 -29.17 10.46 -1.68
CA ILE A 197 -28.40 9.24 -1.38
C ILE A 197 -29.34 8.20 -0.78
N SER A 198 -29.60 7.11 -1.52
CA SER A 198 -30.41 5.99 -1.05
C SER A 198 -29.56 4.95 -0.29
N ALA A 199 -30.20 4.19 0.61
CA ALA A 199 -29.53 3.08 1.30
C ALA A 199 -29.03 2.00 0.32
N GLY A 200 -29.76 1.75 -0.77
CA GLY A 200 -29.36 0.82 -1.83
C GLY A 200 -28.06 1.24 -2.51
N LEU A 201 -27.90 2.53 -2.80
CA LEU A 201 -26.67 3.09 -3.39
C LEU A 201 -25.46 2.94 -2.47
N VAL A 202 -25.64 3.20 -1.17
CA VAL A 202 -24.57 3.04 -0.16
C VAL A 202 -24.13 1.57 -0.05
N ILE A 203 -25.09 0.63 0.04
CA ILE A 203 -24.81 -0.81 0.10
C ILE A 203 -24.14 -1.30 -1.19
N GLY A 204 -24.65 -0.88 -2.36
CA GLY A 204 -24.06 -1.22 -3.65
C GLY A 204 -22.62 -0.74 -3.77
N THR A 205 -22.34 0.49 -3.33
CA THR A 205 -20.99 1.08 -3.33
C THR A 205 -20.05 0.32 -2.40
N PHE A 206 -20.52 -0.10 -1.21
CA PHE A 206 -19.74 -0.92 -0.28
C PHE A 206 -19.29 -2.23 -0.94
N PHE A 207 -20.21 -2.98 -1.54
CA PHE A 207 -19.87 -4.26 -2.18
C PHE A 207 -19.01 -4.08 -3.42
N SER A 208 -19.28 -3.06 -4.24
CA SER A 208 -18.44 -2.71 -5.38
C SER A 208 -16.98 -2.49 -4.96
N ASN A 209 -16.76 -1.68 -3.93
CA ASN A 209 -15.41 -1.44 -3.39
C ASN A 209 -14.81 -2.67 -2.69
N PHE A 210 -15.63 -3.52 -2.06
CA PHE A 210 -15.17 -4.77 -1.46
C PHE A 210 -14.61 -5.72 -2.53
N PHE A 211 -15.39 -6.05 -3.56
CA PHE A 211 -14.97 -6.96 -4.62
C PHE A 211 -13.83 -6.38 -5.46
N SER A 212 -13.87 -5.08 -5.76
CA SER A 212 -12.77 -4.38 -6.43
C SER A 212 -11.48 -4.42 -5.60
N GLY A 213 -11.58 -4.31 -4.27
CA GLY A 213 -10.46 -4.47 -3.35
C GLY A 213 -9.84 -5.87 -3.37
N ILE A 214 -10.59 -6.93 -3.69
CA ILE A 214 -10.03 -8.28 -3.87
C ILE A 214 -9.05 -8.27 -5.04
N ILE A 215 -9.47 -7.75 -6.19
CA ILE A 215 -8.64 -7.67 -7.39
C ILE A 215 -7.41 -6.78 -7.17
N CYS A 216 -7.57 -5.65 -6.46
CA CYS A 216 -6.44 -4.80 -6.08
C CYS A 216 -5.32 -5.61 -5.42
N ASN A 217 -5.64 -6.39 -4.37
CA ASN A 217 -4.60 -7.08 -3.62
C ASN A 217 -4.15 -8.40 -4.27
N VAL A 218 -4.90 -8.92 -5.24
CA VAL A 218 -4.40 -9.97 -6.15
C VAL A 218 -3.18 -9.45 -6.92
N PHE A 219 -3.30 -8.30 -7.60
CA PHE A 219 -2.18 -7.71 -8.35
C PHE A 219 -1.01 -7.33 -7.44
N VAL A 220 -1.29 -6.70 -6.30
CA VAL A 220 -0.25 -6.32 -5.33
C VAL A 220 0.51 -7.54 -4.80
N CYS A 221 -0.18 -8.62 -4.42
CA CYS A 221 0.48 -9.80 -3.86
C CYS A 221 1.24 -10.62 -4.91
N VAL A 222 0.71 -10.76 -6.13
CA VAL A 222 1.41 -11.43 -7.25
C VAL A 222 2.76 -10.77 -7.55
N THR A 223 2.85 -9.46 -7.33
CA THR A 223 4.10 -8.71 -7.49
C THR A 223 5.25 -9.24 -6.62
N LEU A 224 4.95 -9.72 -5.40
CA LEU A 224 5.98 -10.34 -4.55
C LEU A 224 6.42 -11.71 -5.07
N TYR A 225 5.50 -12.53 -5.59
CA TYR A 225 5.88 -13.78 -6.25
C TYR A 225 6.81 -13.52 -7.44
N ILE A 226 6.49 -12.53 -8.27
CA ILE A 226 7.35 -12.17 -9.40
C ILE A 226 8.72 -11.69 -8.92
N THR A 227 8.76 -10.87 -7.86
CA THR A 227 10.01 -10.37 -7.29
C THR A 227 10.93 -11.50 -6.80
N PHE A 228 10.38 -12.52 -6.13
CA PHE A 228 11.15 -13.68 -5.67
C PHE A 228 11.47 -14.71 -6.76
N SER A 229 10.89 -14.55 -7.95
CA SER A 229 11.16 -15.45 -9.07
C SER A 229 12.52 -15.18 -9.73
N THR A 230 12.96 -13.92 -9.76
CA THR A 230 14.18 -13.50 -10.47
C THR A 230 15.22 -12.89 -9.54
N LYS A 231 16.49 -12.95 -9.93
CA LYS A 231 17.61 -12.27 -9.25
C LYS A 231 18.00 -10.95 -9.95
N ASN A 232 17.44 -10.67 -11.12
CA ASN A 232 17.77 -9.49 -11.89
C ASN A 232 17.00 -8.28 -11.34
N ILE A 233 17.70 -7.32 -10.74
CA ILE A 233 17.11 -6.12 -10.14
C ILE A 233 16.33 -5.29 -11.17
N ALA A 234 16.84 -5.16 -12.40
CA ALA A 234 16.12 -4.44 -13.45
C ALA A 234 14.78 -5.13 -13.78
N ALA A 235 14.77 -6.47 -13.84
CA ALA A 235 13.52 -7.21 -14.03
C ALA A 235 12.57 -7.05 -12.84
N VAL A 236 13.07 -7.03 -11.59
CA VAL A 236 12.27 -6.76 -10.40
C VAL A 236 11.62 -5.37 -10.49
N VAL A 237 12.39 -4.33 -10.81
CA VAL A 237 11.90 -2.95 -10.94
C VAL A 237 10.85 -2.82 -12.03
N ILE A 238 11.10 -3.38 -13.21
CA ILE A 238 10.17 -3.33 -14.35
C ILE A 238 8.86 -4.05 -14.00
N MET A 239 8.95 -5.25 -13.42
CA MET A 239 7.76 -6.04 -13.08
C MET A 239 6.95 -5.40 -11.95
N LEU A 240 7.61 -4.89 -10.90
CA LEU A 240 6.97 -4.09 -9.85
C LEU A 240 6.23 -2.91 -10.47
N TRP A 241 6.90 -2.15 -11.33
CA TRP A 241 6.31 -0.99 -11.98
C TRP A 241 5.07 -1.38 -12.80
N LEU A 242 5.17 -2.41 -13.64
CA LEU A 242 4.08 -2.86 -14.51
C LEU A 242 2.87 -3.38 -13.72
N THR A 243 3.08 -4.22 -12.71
CA THR A 243 1.96 -4.78 -11.94
C THR A 243 1.25 -3.73 -11.12
N ILE A 244 2.00 -2.77 -10.56
CA ILE A 244 1.43 -1.64 -9.83
C ILE A 244 0.69 -0.71 -10.79
N PHE A 245 1.28 -0.39 -11.93
CA PHE A 245 0.66 0.41 -12.99
C PHE A 245 -0.72 -0.15 -13.35
N VAL A 246 -0.81 -1.46 -13.62
CA VAL A 246 -2.05 -2.14 -14.03
C VAL A 246 -3.18 -1.99 -13.00
N PHE A 247 -2.90 -2.14 -11.70
CA PHE A 247 -3.99 -2.01 -10.72
C PHE A 247 -4.39 -0.55 -10.46
N VAL A 248 -3.46 0.39 -10.64
CA VAL A 248 -3.77 1.83 -10.46
C VAL A 248 -4.68 2.30 -11.59
N ILE A 249 -4.36 1.96 -12.84
CA ILE A 249 -5.21 2.33 -13.99
C ILE A 249 -6.56 1.62 -13.98
N SER A 250 -6.66 0.45 -13.33
CA SER A 250 -7.95 -0.25 -13.17
C SER A 250 -8.86 0.40 -12.11
N GLY A 251 -8.39 1.43 -11.40
CA GLY A 251 -9.19 2.21 -10.46
C GLY A 251 -9.52 1.50 -9.14
N THR A 252 -8.98 0.29 -8.92
CA THR A 252 -9.30 -0.53 -7.75
C THR A 252 -8.90 0.14 -6.43
N PRO A 253 -9.65 -0.07 -5.32
CA PRO A 253 -9.36 0.56 -4.04
C PRO A 253 -8.26 -0.20 -3.28
N HIS A 254 -7.18 0.51 -2.97
CA HIS A 254 -6.11 0.02 -2.11
C HIS A 254 -6.23 0.70 -0.74
N CYS A 255 -6.45 -0.08 0.32
CA CYS A 255 -6.77 0.46 1.65
C CYS A 255 -5.73 1.45 2.17
N VAL A 256 -4.43 1.18 1.99
CA VAL A 256 -3.35 2.10 2.42
C VAL A 256 -3.22 3.34 1.51
N ALA A 257 -3.22 3.17 0.18
CA ALA A 257 -3.09 4.29 -0.74
C ALA A 257 -4.24 5.30 -0.60
N ASN A 258 -5.44 4.81 -0.30
CA ASN A 258 -6.61 5.66 -0.13
C ASN A 258 -6.62 6.43 1.21
N LEU A 259 -5.70 6.15 2.15
CA LEU A 259 -5.63 6.88 3.43
C LEU A 259 -5.31 8.37 3.22
N ILE A 260 -4.45 8.71 2.26
CA ILE A 260 -4.15 10.12 1.97
C ILE A 260 -5.36 10.85 1.41
N LEU A 261 -6.16 10.21 0.55
CA LEU A 261 -7.43 10.76 0.07
C LEU A 261 -8.39 10.98 1.23
N PHE A 262 -8.53 9.99 2.12
CA PHE A 262 -9.34 10.11 3.32
C PHE A 262 -8.95 11.33 4.18
N PHE A 263 -7.66 11.51 4.46
CA PHE A 263 -7.19 12.68 5.23
C PHE A 263 -7.42 13.99 4.48
N CYS A 264 -7.18 14.06 3.16
CA CYS A 264 -7.49 15.24 2.35
C CYS A 264 -9.00 15.59 2.37
N ASN A 265 -9.88 14.60 2.45
CA ASN A 265 -11.32 14.84 2.56
C ASN A 265 -11.68 15.42 3.93
N ILE A 266 -11.01 15.00 5.01
CA ILE A 266 -11.19 15.59 6.34
C ILE A 266 -10.84 17.08 6.31
N SER A 267 -9.69 17.48 5.74
CA SER A 267 -9.33 18.89 5.66
C SER A 267 -10.36 19.71 4.88
N GLN A 268 -10.87 19.18 3.76
CA GLN A 268 -11.91 19.86 2.97
C GLN A 268 -13.22 20.02 3.76
N SER A 269 -13.67 18.97 4.46
CA SER A 269 -14.87 19.00 5.30
C SER A 269 -14.74 20.01 6.45
N LEU A 270 -13.55 20.13 7.06
CA LEU A 270 -13.28 21.13 8.11
C LEU A 270 -13.33 22.56 7.58
N VAL A 271 -12.83 22.80 6.36
CA VAL A 271 -12.92 24.13 5.71
C VAL A 271 -14.39 24.50 5.48
N VAL A 272 -15.20 23.60 4.92
CA VAL A 272 -16.64 23.83 4.71
C VAL A 272 -17.39 24.04 6.03
N SER A 273 -17.07 23.25 7.06
CA SER A 273 -17.71 23.33 8.38
C SER A 273 -17.38 24.61 9.15
N SER A 274 -16.31 25.32 8.78
CA SER A 274 -15.91 26.57 9.44
C SER A 274 -16.81 27.78 9.12
N GLY A 275 -17.87 27.59 8.33
CA GLY A 275 -18.78 28.67 7.92
C GLY A 275 -18.23 29.55 6.81
N MET A 276 -17.12 29.14 6.19
CA MET A 276 -16.63 29.76 4.97
C MET A 276 -17.63 29.44 3.85
N ASP A 277 -18.17 30.48 3.19
CA ASP A 277 -19.24 30.33 2.21
C ASP A 277 -18.79 29.54 0.96
N SER A 278 -19.05 28.24 0.97
CA SER A 278 -18.69 27.29 -0.11
C SER A 278 -19.16 27.76 -1.49
N ALA A 279 -20.24 28.53 -1.60
CA ALA A 279 -20.74 29.04 -2.86
C ALA A 279 -19.89 30.22 -3.38
N ASN A 280 -19.52 31.16 -2.50
CA ASN A 280 -18.60 32.25 -2.83
C ASN A 280 -17.18 31.74 -3.13
N ILE A 281 -16.77 30.67 -2.44
CA ILE A 281 -15.49 30.00 -2.67
C ILE A 281 -15.51 29.25 -4.02
N LEU A 282 -16.52 28.43 -4.30
CA LEU A 282 -16.67 27.74 -5.59
C LEU A 282 -16.69 28.72 -6.76
N ALA A 283 -17.44 29.83 -6.63
CA ALA A 283 -17.56 30.86 -7.67
C ALA A 283 -16.26 31.60 -7.96
N GLN A 284 -15.41 31.79 -6.94
CA GLN A 284 -14.10 32.40 -7.13
C GLN A 284 -13.09 31.37 -7.70
N SER A 285 -13.21 30.06 -7.36
CA SER A 285 -12.11 29.07 -7.48
C SER A 285 -12.22 28.08 -8.61
N GLY A 286 -13.44 27.83 -9.07
CA GLY A 286 -13.71 26.65 -9.89
C GLY A 286 -13.45 25.31 -9.17
N GLN A 287 -13.26 25.30 -7.84
CA GLN A 287 -13.04 24.07 -7.06
C GLN A 287 -14.33 23.54 -6.45
N THR A 288 -14.58 22.24 -6.66
CA THR A 288 -15.74 21.54 -6.08
C THR A 288 -15.41 21.12 -4.66
N PHE A 289 -15.98 21.80 -3.67
CA PHE A 289 -15.93 21.33 -2.29
C PHE A 289 -16.89 20.16 -2.11
N LEU A 290 -16.38 19.08 -1.53
CA LEU A 290 -17.20 17.91 -1.24
C LEU A 290 -18.08 18.15 -0.01
N PRO A 291 -19.28 17.57 0.05
CA PRO A 291 -20.14 17.64 1.22
C PRO A 291 -19.43 17.19 2.51
N VAL A 292 -19.83 17.75 3.67
CA VAL A 292 -19.16 17.50 4.96
C VAL A 292 -19.19 16.04 5.40
N GLU A 293 -20.16 15.27 4.89
CA GLU A 293 -20.34 13.84 5.11
C GLU A 293 -19.34 12.96 4.35
N THR A 294 -18.66 13.50 3.32
CA THR A 294 -17.79 12.76 2.41
C THR A 294 -16.71 11.94 3.12
N PRO A 295 -16.01 12.43 4.16
CA PRO A 295 -15.00 11.64 4.86
C PRO A 295 -15.59 10.38 5.52
N TYR A 296 -16.76 10.48 6.16
CA TYR A 296 -17.39 9.35 6.85
C TYR A 296 -17.97 8.34 5.85
N LEU A 297 -18.55 8.82 4.74
CA LEU A 297 -18.98 7.96 3.64
C LEU A 297 -17.79 7.25 3.01
N PHE A 298 -16.70 7.96 2.70
CA PHE A 298 -15.49 7.37 2.14
C PHE A 298 -14.86 6.33 3.08
N LEU A 299 -14.84 6.59 4.39
CA LEU A 299 -14.44 5.59 5.39
C LEU A 299 -15.31 4.34 5.31
N GLY A 300 -16.63 4.52 5.33
CA GLY A 300 -17.62 3.44 5.38
C GLY A 300 -17.70 2.60 4.10
N VAL A 301 -17.71 3.24 2.93
CA VAL A 301 -17.96 2.58 1.63
C VAL A 301 -16.70 2.37 0.80
N ASN A 302 -15.54 2.89 1.20
CA ASN A 302 -14.28 2.68 0.48
C ASN A 302 -13.19 2.07 1.38
N ILE A 303 -12.78 2.75 2.46
CA ILE A 303 -11.66 2.28 3.31
C ILE A 303 -11.99 0.94 3.97
N ILE A 304 -13.11 0.82 4.68
CA ILE A 304 -13.51 -0.42 5.35
C ILE A 304 -13.66 -1.60 4.37
N PRO A 305 -14.48 -1.50 3.30
CA PRO A 305 -14.64 -2.62 2.37
C PRO A 305 -13.34 -2.94 1.63
N SER A 306 -12.48 -1.95 1.34
CA SER A 306 -11.18 -2.22 0.71
C SER A 306 -10.20 -2.93 1.64
N ILE A 307 -10.20 -2.67 2.96
CA ILE A 307 -9.41 -3.47 3.92
C ILE A 307 -9.82 -4.95 3.84
N LEU A 308 -11.14 -5.21 3.88
CA LEU A 308 -11.69 -6.56 3.81
C LEU A 308 -11.37 -7.23 2.46
N GLY A 309 -11.66 -6.55 1.35
CA GLY A 309 -11.38 -7.04 0.01
C GLY A 309 -9.89 -7.30 -0.20
N ASN A 310 -9.03 -6.36 0.20
CA ASN A 310 -7.59 -6.54 0.11
C ASN A 310 -7.13 -7.76 0.94
N PHE A 311 -7.64 -7.96 2.16
CA PHE A 311 -7.30 -9.14 2.95
C PHE A 311 -7.72 -10.45 2.25
N ILE A 312 -8.93 -10.52 1.69
CA ILE A 312 -9.38 -11.69 0.95
C ILE A 312 -8.49 -11.97 -0.27
N GLY A 313 -8.21 -10.94 -1.08
CA GLY A 313 -7.39 -11.10 -2.30
C GLY A 313 -5.95 -11.54 -2.01
N GLY A 314 -5.30 -10.87 -1.06
CA GLY A 314 -3.87 -11.08 -0.77
C GLY A 314 -3.57 -12.08 0.35
N GLY A 315 -4.53 -12.42 1.20
CA GLY A 315 -4.36 -13.38 2.29
C GLY A 315 -4.98 -14.74 1.99
N ILE A 316 -6.09 -14.79 1.25
CA ILE A 316 -6.86 -16.03 1.04
C ILE A 316 -6.80 -16.50 -0.41
N LEU A 317 -7.18 -15.66 -1.37
CA LEU A 317 -7.39 -16.10 -2.75
C LEU A 317 -6.09 -16.58 -3.41
N ILE A 318 -5.12 -15.68 -3.59
CA ILE A 318 -3.84 -16.05 -4.22
C ILE A 318 -3.03 -17.02 -3.36
N PRO A 319 -2.79 -16.76 -2.06
CA PRO A 319 -1.99 -17.67 -1.25
C PRO A 319 -2.66 -19.03 -1.05
N GLY A 320 -3.99 -19.08 -1.03
CA GLY A 320 -4.76 -20.32 -0.94
C GLY A 320 -4.60 -21.17 -2.20
N ILE A 321 -4.74 -20.58 -3.40
CA ILE A 321 -4.50 -21.29 -4.67
C ILE A 321 -3.04 -21.78 -4.73
N VAL A 322 -2.07 -20.92 -4.40
CA VAL A 322 -0.65 -21.30 -4.34
C VAL A 322 -0.41 -22.43 -3.34
N TYR A 323 -1.05 -22.39 -2.18
CA TYR A 323 -0.94 -23.45 -1.18
C TYR A 323 -1.50 -24.78 -1.69
N LEU A 324 -2.63 -24.77 -2.40
CA LEU A 324 -3.20 -25.99 -2.97
C LEU A 324 -2.29 -26.62 -4.03
N ILE A 325 -1.59 -25.81 -4.83
CA ILE A 325 -0.66 -26.29 -5.86
C ILE A 325 0.65 -26.81 -5.24
N TYR A 326 1.17 -26.13 -4.21
CA TYR A 326 2.51 -26.38 -3.66
C TYR A 326 2.48 -26.94 -2.22
N LYS A 327 1.38 -27.60 -1.84
CA LYS A 327 1.09 -28.05 -0.48
C LYS A 327 2.25 -28.78 0.19
N ASP A 328 2.76 -29.84 -0.46
CA ASP A 328 3.81 -30.69 0.12
C ASP A 328 5.11 -29.91 0.33
N LYS A 329 5.42 -28.98 -0.58
CA LYS A 329 6.62 -28.12 -0.48
C LYS A 329 6.49 -27.12 0.66
N ILE A 330 5.35 -26.45 0.77
CA ILE A 330 5.09 -25.51 1.86
C ILE A 330 5.12 -26.21 3.21
N GLN A 331 4.55 -27.41 3.32
CA GLN A 331 4.60 -28.21 4.55
C GLN A 331 6.03 -28.65 4.90
N LYS A 332 6.85 -28.99 3.91
CA LYS A 332 8.27 -29.30 4.14
C LYS A 332 9.03 -28.09 4.69
N ILE A 333 8.88 -26.93 4.06
CA ILE A 333 9.55 -25.68 4.47
C ILE A 333 9.07 -25.20 5.85
N SER A 334 7.77 -25.34 6.14
CA SER A 334 7.20 -25.05 7.46
C SER A 334 7.85 -25.87 8.58
N LYS A 335 8.09 -27.17 8.34
CA LYS A 335 8.81 -28.04 9.29
C LYS A 335 10.26 -27.56 9.51
N GLU A 336 10.97 -27.22 8.43
CA GLU A 336 12.34 -26.71 8.50
C GLU A 336 12.43 -25.39 9.29
N LEU A 337 11.50 -24.45 9.03
CA LEU A 337 11.39 -23.18 9.77
C LEU A 337 11.05 -23.36 11.26
N SER A 338 10.37 -24.46 11.61
CA SER A 338 10.02 -24.77 13.00
C SER A 338 11.19 -25.40 13.78
N SER A 339 12.12 -26.06 13.07
CA SER A 339 13.31 -26.69 13.67
C SER A 339 14.51 -25.74 13.83
N GLU A 340 14.56 -24.65 13.06
CA GLU A 340 15.61 -23.63 13.14
C GLU A 340 15.12 -22.35 13.84
N SER A 341 16.06 -21.53 14.32
CA SER A 341 15.76 -20.16 14.71
C SER A 341 15.30 -19.38 13.46
N ILE A 342 13.99 -19.10 13.37
CA ILE A 342 13.33 -18.30 12.30
C ILE A 342 14.08 -16.97 12.03
N ALA A 343 14.71 -16.41 13.06
CA ALA A 343 15.44 -15.14 12.97
C ALA A 343 16.72 -15.25 12.13
N ASP A 344 17.39 -16.40 12.12
CA ASP A 344 18.66 -16.61 11.43
C ASP A 344 18.43 -17.11 10.00
N SER A 345 17.48 -18.04 9.79
CA SER A 345 17.11 -18.52 8.45
C SER A 345 16.48 -17.42 7.59
N ALA A 346 15.66 -16.54 8.17
CA ALA A 346 15.08 -15.41 7.43
C ALA A 346 16.09 -14.29 7.17
N LYS A 347 16.98 -13.96 8.12
CA LYS A 347 18.04 -12.97 7.89
C LYS A 347 19.04 -13.47 6.86
N GLU A 348 19.39 -14.75 6.86
CA GLU A 348 20.32 -15.34 5.91
C GLU A 348 19.69 -15.57 4.54
N LEU A 349 18.41 -15.94 4.43
CA LEU A 349 17.73 -16.06 3.14
C LEU A 349 17.48 -14.67 2.53
N VAL A 350 17.02 -13.70 3.33
CA VAL A 350 16.89 -12.30 2.91
C VAL A 350 18.26 -11.71 2.59
N SER A 351 19.30 -12.03 3.36
CA SER A 351 20.69 -11.66 3.05
C SER A 351 21.20 -12.33 1.79
N LYS A 352 20.96 -13.61 1.53
CA LYS A 352 21.33 -14.27 0.25
C LYS A 352 20.50 -13.78 -0.94
N LEU A 353 19.32 -13.24 -0.69
CA LEU A 353 18.48 -12.55 -1.68
C LEU A 353 18.88 -11.08 -1.90
N HIS A 354 19.41 -10.39 -0.87
CA HIS A 354 19.80 -8.96 -0.90
C HIS A 354 21.32 -8.70 -0.92
N SER A 355 22.19 -9.68 -0.70
CA SER A 355 23.65 -9.59 -0.89
C SER A 355 24.02 -9.59 -2.36
N SER A 356 23.03 -9.81 -3.23
CA SER A 356 23.07 -9.51 -4.66
C SER A 356 22.54 -8.11 -5.00
N ILE A 357 22.11 -7.33 -3.99
CA ILE A 357 21.50 -5.99 -4.08
C ILE A 357 22.40 -4.92 -3.43
N ALA A 358 23.54 -5.31 -2.85
CA ALA A 358 24.55 -4.37 -2.39
C ALA A 358 25.26 -3.70 -3.58
N LEU A 359 24.83 -2.48 -3.89
CA LEU A 359 25.71 -1.41 -4.33
C LEU A 359 26.22 -0.67 -3.09
#